data_AF-A0A9E5YAW2-F1
#
_entry.id   AF-A0A9E5YAW2-F1
#
_cell.length_a   1.000
_cell.length_b   1.000
_cell.length_c   1.000
_cell.angle_alpha   90.00
_cell.angle_beta   90.00
_cell.angle_gamma   90.00
#
_symmetry.space_group_name_H-M   'P 1'
#
loop_
_entity.id
_entity.type
_entity.pdbx_description
1 polymer ?
#
loop_
_entity_poly.entity_id
_entity_poly.type
_entity_poly.pdbx_seq_one_letter_code
_entity_poly.pdbx_strand_id
1 'polypeptide(L)'
;MRFTYLEKYGGAEVRRSVVLDRKSLKPGKWFYLRAPKIFIEKILPKLTYKLGDFAEIKFGIKTGANDFFYMKDISQLYEADYLVNPKKFEEWGVKAGTKEELEKQGLIYIENRIGKKFAINIKDVSPLIKSPTELDSYIINEPTNLIFKPNPENKPGKESLKYIKWGEYQNVRIQKGKNKGDFIKGYNNLRTTKAHKPYWYNVPDLKPAHIIPNRFIKERHFVSLSSTPVLAGDACALVYPQKDKIMNVWYYMNSTVYYLVEELYGMRMGGGGAPLQILAGSYKALPCFNLNNLNEDEDKIELLNRTVLPFKEELKNEKRRKLDIYVLETIGFKEPEEIVEKLYESYVEVVNDRIVKGKSSKKSN
;
A
#
# COMPACT_ATOMS: atom_id res chain seq x y z
N MET A 1 26.46 21.46 -15.88
CA MET A 1 26.25 20.17 -16.58
C MET A 1 24.95 20.27 -17.38
N ARG A 2 25.01 20.06 -18.70
CA ARG A 2 23.82 20.07 -19.55
C ARG A 2 23.25 18.66 -19.62
N PHE A 3 21.96 18.57 -19.43
CA PHE A 3 21.20 17.34 -19.54
C PHE A 3 20.18 17.50 -20.66
N THR A 4 20.09 16.51 -21.53
CA THR A 4 19.13 16.47 -22.63
C THR A 4 18.28 15.22 -22.49
N TYR A 5 16.98 15.40 -22.41
CA TYR A 5 15.99 14.35 -22.31
C TYR A 5 15.23 14.26 -23.63
N LEU A 6 15.28 13.07 -24.22
CA LEU A 6 14.71 12.81 -25.55
C LEU A 6 13.29 12.25 -25.43
N GLU A 7 12.48 12.46 -26.48
CA GLU A 7 11.12 11.93 -26.61
C GLU A 7 11.10 10.39 -26.45
N LYS A 8 12.02 9.70 -27.12
CA LYS A 8 12.21 8.24 -27.04
C LYS A 8 13.68 7.87 -26.91
N TYR A 9 13.96 6.69 -26.35
CA TYR A 9 15.33 6.16 -26.32
C TYR A 9 15.89 6.02 -27.74
N GLY A 10 17.06 6.61 -27.99
CA GLY A 10 17.71 6.61 -29.32
C GLY A 10 17.13 7.59 -30.35
N GLY A 11 16.18 8.46 -29.97
CA GLY A 11 15.65 9.50 -30.87
C GLY A 11 16.53 10.76 -30.95
N ALA A 12 16.31 11.60 -31.96
CA ALA A 12 16.96 12.92 -32.08
C ALA A 12 16.13 14.07 -31.50
N GLU A 13 14.84 13.84 -31.25
CA GLU A 13 13.92 14.88 -30.80
C GLU A 13 14.07 15.15 -29.30
N VAL A 14 14.46 16.39 -28.99
CA VAL A 14 14.69 16.87 -27.63
C VAL A 14 13.38 17.28 -26.99
N ARG A 15 12.95 16.53 -25.98
CA ARG A 15 11.78 16.86 -25.15
C ARG A 15 12.11 17.94 -24.11
N ARG A 16 13.29 17.85 -23.51
CA ARG A 16 13.73 18.82 -22.48
C ARG A 16 15.24 18.94 -22.48
N SER A 17 15.75 20.16 -22.28
CA SER A 17 17.16 20.39 -21.96
C SER A 17 17.25 21.24 -20.71
N VAL A 18 18.03 20.79 -19.72
CA VAL A 18 18.24 21.52 -18.46
C VAL A 18 19.73 21.68 -18.24
N VAL A 19 20.16 22.88 -17.86
CA VAL A 19 21.51 23.15 -17.42
C VAL A 19 21.49 23.30 -15.91
N LEU A 20 22.18 22.41 -15.20
CA LEU A 20 22.28 22.42 -13.75
C LEU A 20 23.73 22.61 -13.33
N ASP A 21 23.97 23.38 -12.28
CA ASP A 21 25.28 23.41 -11.63
C ASP A 21 25.62 22.02 -11.09
N ARG A 22 26.83 21.54 -11.35
CA ARG A 22 27.28 20.24 -10.85
C ARG A 22 27.24 20.18 -9.32
N LYS A 23 27.45 21.30 -8.64
CA LYS A 23 27.40 21.38 -7.16
C LYS A 23 25.99 21.23 -6.59
N SER A 24 24.94 21.49 -7.39
CA SER A 24 23.54 21.37 -6.94
C SER A 24 22.94 19.98 -7.18
N LEU A 25 23.66 19.10 -7.87
CA LEU A 25 23.21 17.73 -8.16
C LEU A 25 23.37 16.84 -6.92
N LYS A 26 22.29 16.18 -6.51
CA LYS A 26 22.33 15.12 -5.50
C LYS A 26 22.74 13.79 -6.17
N PRO A 27 23.84 13.13 -5.73
CA PRO A 27 24.29 11.85 -6.27
C PRO A 27 23.18 10.79 -6.28
N GLY A 28 23.11 9.99 -7.34
CA GLY A 28 22.13 8.89 -7.49
C GLY A 28 20.70 9.33 -7.81
N LYS A 29 20.41 10.64 -7.86
CA LYS A 29 19.07 11.16 -8.17
C LYS A 29 18.99 11.60 -9.63
N TRP A 30 18.40 10.78 -10.49
CA TRP A 30 18.22 11.07 -11.93
C TRP A 30 16.93 11.81 -12.27
N PHE A 31 16.14 12.19 -11.26
CA PHE A 31 14.85 12.87 -11.49
C PHE A 31 15.03 14.22 -12.18
N TYR A 32 16.20 14.86 -12.07
CA TYR A 32 16.52 16.13 -12.73
C TYR A 32 16.32 16.11 -14.26
N LEU A 33 16.46 14.95 -14.91
CA LEU A 33 16.19 14.79 -16.35
C LEU A 33 14.70 14.94 -16.69
N ARG A 34 13.85 14.56 -15.74
CA ARG A 34 12.39 14.40 -15.92
C ARG A 34 11.59 15.47 -15.17
N ALA A 35 12.24 16.21 -14.27
CA ALA A 35 11.62 17.20 -13.40
C ALA A 35 11.16 18.43 -14.20
N PRO A 36 9.85 18.76 -14.16
CA PRO A 36 9.33 19.97 -14.79
C PRO A 36 9.98 21.23 -14.21
N LYS A 37 10.06 22.29 -15.02
CA LYS A 37 10.73 23.56 -14.64
C LYS A 37 10.15 24.12 -13.34
N ILE A 38 8.82 24.16 -13.21
CA ILE A 38 8.14 24.60 -11.99
C ILE A 38 8.52 23.77 -10.77
N PHE A 39 8.73 22.46 -10.91
CA PHE A 39 9.14 21.62 -9.80
C PHE A 39 10.52 22.04 -9.27
N ILE A 40 11.49 22.24 -10.16
CA ILE A 40 12.86 22.62 -9.77
C ILE A 40 12.93 24.04 -9.24
N GLU A 41 12.25 24.99 -9.88
CA GLU A 41 12.40 26.42 -9.59
C GLU A 41 11.50 26.93 -8.47
N LYS A 42 10.28 26.38 -8.35
CA LYS A 42 9.26 26.90 -7.42
C LYS A 42 8.96 25.91 -6.28
N ILE A 43 8.74 24.63 -6.58
CA ILE A 43 8.24 23.65 -5.59
C ILE A 43 9.38 23.10 -4.73
N LEU A 44 10.37 22.44 -5.33
CA LEU A 44 11.46 21.75 -4.65
C LEU A 44 12.23 22.65 -3.66
N PRO A 45 12.50 23.94 -3.93
CA PRO A 45 13.17 24.82 -2.97
C PRO A 45 12.39 25.03 -1.66
N LYS A 46 11.06 24.86 -1.68
CA LYS A 46 10.20 24.94 -0.49
C LYS A 46 10.04 23.60 0.23
N LEU A 47 10.45 22.49 -0.38
CA LEU A 47 10.42 21.15 0.22
C LEU A 47 11.73 20.88 1.00
N THR A 48 11.91 21.59 2.11
CA THR A 48 13.16 21.63 2.89
C THR A 48 13.32 20.47 3.88
N TYR A 49 12.27 19.68 4.10
CA TYR A 49 12.25 18.53 5.01
C TYR A 49 12.16 17.22 4.22
N LYS A 50 12.23 16.09 4.92
CA LYS A 50 11.97 14.76 4.37
C LYS A 50 10.77 14.12 5.04
N LEU A 51 10.04 13.29 4.32
CA LEU A 51 8.87 12.59 4.87
C LEU A 51 9.23 11.73 6.10
N GLY A 52 10.45 11.19 6.15
CA GLY A 52 10.98 10.46 7.29
C GLY A 52 11.17 11.28 8.56
N ASP A 53 11.16 12.61 8.47
CA ASP A 53 11.22 13.51 9.63
C ASP A 53 9.85 13.57 10.35
N PHE A 54 8.76 13.18 9.68
CA PHE A 54 7.38 13.24 10.20
C PHE A 54 6.72 11.87 10.38
N ALA A 55 7.22 10.81 9.74
CA ALA A 55 6.65 9.48 9.87
C ALA A 55 7.70 8.37 9.71
N GLU A 56 7.51 7.26 10.43
CA GLU A 56 8.19 6.00 10.13
C GLU A 56 7.41 5.28 9.03
N ILE A 57 8.09 4.72 8.03
CA ILE A 57 7.46 3.95 6.95
C ILE A 57 8.05 2.55 6.94
N LYS A 58 7.19 1.55 7.12
CA LYS A 58 7.58 0.13 7.10
C LYS A 58 7.02 -0.57 5.89
N PHE A 59 7.77 -1.56 5.44
CA PHE A 59 7.36 -2.45 4.39
C PHE A 59 6.25 -3.40 4.88
N GLY A 60 5.26 -3.68 4.02
CA GLY A 60 4.19 -4.62 4.34
C GLY A 60 4.66 -6.07 4.56
N ILE A 61 3.80 -6.88 5.14
CA ILE A 61 4.10 -8.26 5.56
C ILE A 61 4.34 -9.14 4.34
N LYS A 62 5.42 -9.93 4.40
CA LYS A 62 5.64 -11.10 3.53
C LYS A 62 5.41 -12.35 4.34
N THR A 63 4.32 -13.05 4.07
CA THR A 63 3.98 -14.28 4.80
C THR A 63 4.73 -15.50 4.25
N GLY A 64 5.11 -15.47 2.97
CA GLY A 64 5.74 -16.60 2.29
C GLY A 64 4.81 -17.79 2.02
N ALA A 65 3.57 -17.76 2.50
CA ALA A 65 2.54 -18.77 2.33
C ALA A 65 1.14 -18.15 2.46
N ASN A 66 0.80 -17.22 1.55
CA ASN A 66 -0.49 -16.52 1.56
C ASN A 66 -1.69 -17.48 1.66
N ASP A 67 -1.55 -18.71 1.13
CA ASP A 67 -2.61 -19.71 1.15
C ASP A 67 -3.04 -20.14 2.57
N PHE A 68 -2.10 -20.07 3.52
CA PHE A 68 -2.33 -20.29 4.95
C PHE A 68 -2.63 -18.98 5.67
N PHE A 69 -1.80 -17.95 5.49
CA PHE A 69 -1.89 -16.76 6.34
C PHE A 69 -3.08 -15.86 6.01
N TYR A 70 -3.50 -15.79 4.75
CA TYR A 70 -4.56 -14.88 4.32
C TYR A 70 -5.90 -15.56 4.34
N MET A 71 -6.90 -14.87 4.91
CA MET A 71 -8.26 -15.38 4.98
C MET A 71 -9.28 -14.25 4.73
N LYS A 72 -10.55 -14.63 4.72
CA LYS A 72 -11.72 -13.75 4.67
C LYS A 72 -12.65 -14.10 5.81
N ASP A 73 -13.29 -13.11 6.39
CA ASP A 73 -14.42 -13.32 7.28
C ASP A 73 -15.63 -13.77 6.46
N ILE A 74 -16.20 -14.92 6.84
CA ILE A 74 -17.41 -15.48 6.26
C ILE A 74 -18.44 -15.81 7.36
N SER A 75 -18.38 -15.14 8.51
CA SER A 75 -19.26 -15.38 9.67
C SER A 75 -20.74 -15.23 9.34
N GLN A 76 -21.10 -14.44 8.33
CA GLN A 76 -22.46 -14.36 7.77
C GLN A 76 -22.97 -15.67 7.16
N LEU A 77 -22.09 -16.60 6.79
CA LEU A 77 -22.43 -17.92 6.23
C LEU A 77 -22.43 -19.03 7.28
N TYR A 78 -22.10 -18.72 8.54
CA TYR A 78 -21.88 -19.72 9.57
C TYR A 78 -23.10 -20.59 9.82
N GLU A 79 -24.26 -19.97 10.05
CA GLU A 79 -25.50 -20.69 10.41
C GLU A 79 -25.96 -21.63 9.30
N ALA A 80 -25.88 -21.16 8.04
CA ALA A 80 -26.21 -21.97 6.87
C ALA A 80 -25.27 -23.18 6.74
N ASP A 81 -23.96 -22.99 6.89
CA ASP A 81 -22.99 -24.08 6.84
C ASP A 81 -23.15 -25.05 8.03
N TYR A 82 -23.47 -24.53 9.21
CA TYR A 82 -23.71 -25.32 10.42
C TYR A 82 -24.90 -26.25 10.25
N LEU A 83 -26.03 -25.75 9.74
CA LEU A 83 -27.24 -26.56 9.47
C LEU A 83 -26.98 -27.70 8.48
N VAL A 84 -26.15 -27.47 7.47
CA VAL A 84 -25.81 -28.49 6.45
C VAL A 84 -24.95 -29.61 7.05
N ASN A 85 -24.03 -29.29 7.96
CA ASN A 85 -23.15 -30.30 8.54
C ASN A 85 -22.71 -29.98 9.99
N PRO A 86 -23.59 -30.14 10.99
CA PRO A 86 -23.27 -29.82 12.39
C PRO A 86 -22.09 -30.63 12.94
N LYS A 87 -22.01 -31.92 12.57
CA LYS A 87 -20.97 -32.86 13.04
C LYS A 87 -19.55 -32.36 12.74
N LYS A 88 -19.35 -31.73 11.58
CA LYS A 88 -18.05 -31.13 11.21
C LYS A 88 -17.62 -30.03 12.18
N PHE A 89 -18.55 -29.22 12.68
CA PHE A 89 -18.27 -28.16 13.65
C PHE A 89 -18.06 -28.71 15.05
N GLU A 90 -18.81 -29.75 15.44
CA GLU A 90 -18.61 -30.47 16.69
C GLU A 90 -17.22 -31.13 16.77
N GLU A 91 -16.74 -31.72 15.67
CA GLU A 91 -15.36 -32.24 15.55
C GLU A 91 -14.31 -31.12 15.74
N TRP A 92 -14.65 -29.90 15.32
CA TRP A 92 -13.85 -28.70 15.56
C TRP A 92 -14.09 -28.08 16.94
N GLY A 93 -14.89 -28.72 17.78
CA GLY A 93 -15.12 -28.32 19.17
C GLY A 93 -16.01 -27.08 19.30
N VAL A 94 -16.72 -26.71 18.24
CA VAL A 94 -17.63 -25.57 18.20
C VAL A 94 -19.04 -26.09 18.41
N LYS A 95 -19.66 -25.64 19.51
CA LYS A 95 -21.04 -26.01 19.88
C LYS A 95 -22.05 -24.88 19.62
N ALA A 96 -21.60 -23.76 19.06
CA ALA A 96 -22.45 -22.63 18.72
C ALA A 96 -23.37 -23.01 17.56
N GLY A 97 -24.68 -22.90 17.73
CA GLY A 97 -25.66 -23.08 16.66
C GLY A 97 -25.87 -21.81 15.83
N THR A 98 -25.54 -20.64 16.38
CA THR A 98 -25.74 -19.33 15.75
C THR A 98 -24.43 -18.55 15.60
N LYS A 99 -24.44 -17.52 14.73
CA LYS A 99 -23.32 -16.58 14.60
C LYS A 99 -23.05 -15.86 15.92
N GLU A 100 -24.09 -15.42 16.61
CA GLU A 100 -23.97 -14.69 17.88
C GLU A 100 -23.34 -15.55 18.98
N GLU A 101 -23.68 -16.84 19.04
CA GLU A 101 -23.06 -17.78 19.97
C GLU A 101 -21.58 -18.03 19.64
N LEU A 102 -21.23 -18.07 18.35
CA LEU A 102 -19.85 -18.21 17.87
C LEU A 102 -19.01 -17.00 18.34
N GLU A 103 -19.52 -15.80 18.14
CA GLU A 103 -18.87 -14.55 18.55
C GLU A 103 -18.75 -14.44 20.09
N LYS A 104 -19.79 -14.85 20.84
CA LYS A 104 -19.75 -14.93 22.32
C LYS A 104 -18.68 -15.89 22.84
N GLN A 105 -18.33 -16.92 22.06
CA GLN A 105 -17.22 -17.84 22.37
C GLN A 105 -15.84 -17.27 21.97
N GLY A 106 -15.78 -16.06 21.42
CA GLY A 106 -14.54 -15.45 20.92
C GLY A 106 -14.03 -16.13 19.66
N LEU A 107 -14.93 -16.67 18.84
CA LEU A 107 -14.60 -17.34 17.58
C LEU A 107 -15.08 -16.51 16.38
N ILE A 108 -14.41 -16.73 15.26
CA ILE A 108 -14.73 -16.14 13.95
C ILE A 108 -14.73 -17.26 12.90
N TYR A 109 -15.65 -17.20 11.95
CA TYR A 109 -15.72 -18.17 10.85
C TYR A 109 -15.03 -17.59 9.61
N ILE A 110 -13.97 -18.26 9.18
CA ILE A 110 -13.09 -17.76 8.11
C ILE A 110 -12.98 -18.73 6.96
N GLU A 111 -12.62 -18.21 5.79
CA GLU A 111 -12.19 -18.98 4.62
C GLU A 111 -10.77 -18.60 4.24
N ASN A 112 -9.86 -19.58 4.17
CA ASN A 112 -8.50 -19.34 3.69
C ASN A 112 -8.46 -19.23 2.15
N ARG A 113 -7.31 -18.88 1.56
CA ARG A 113 -7.23 -18.65 0.09
C ARG A 113 -7.43 -19.89 -0.77
N ILE A 114 -7.42 -21.09 -0.19
CA ILE A 114 -7.66 -22.35 -0.92
C ILE A 114 -9.09 -22.88 -0.69
N GLY A 115 -9.99 -22.05 -0.15
CA GLY A 115 -11.41 -22.37 -0.01
C GLY A 115 -11.76 -23.27 1.17
N LYS A 116 -10.84 -23.46 2.12
CA LYS A 116 -11.12 -24.22 3.35
C LYS A 116 -11.62 -23.27 4.42
N LYS A 117 -12.77 -23.62 4.98
CA LYS A 117 -13.47 -22.86 6.01
C LYS A 117 -13.14 -23.37 7.41
N PHE A 118 -12.98 -22.50 8.40
CA PHE A 118 -12.68 -22.87 9.78
C PHE A 118 -13.33 -21.90 10.76
N ALA A 119 -13.70 -22.38 11.94
CA ALA A 119 -13.92 -21.53 13.09
C ALA A 119 -12.60 -21.45 13.89
N ILE A 120 -12.09 -20.24 14.10
CA ILE A 120 -10.83 -19.99 14.82
C ILE A 120 -11.02 -18.86 15.83
N ASN A 121 -10.05 -18.65 16.73
CA ASN A 121 -10.19 -17.62 17.75
C ASN A 121 -9.97 -16.23 17.15
N ILE A 122 -10.91 -15.30 17.40
CA ILE A 122 -10.89 -13.94 16.84
C ILE A 122 -9.62 -13.16 17.21
N LYS A 123 -9.07 -13.43 18.40
CA LYS A 123 -7.81 -12.81 18.87
C LYS A 123 -6.58 -13.19 18.04
N ASP A 124 -6.65 -14.27 17.25
CA ASP A 124 -5.53 -14.78 16.46
C ASP A 124 -5.57 -14.32 15.00
N VAL A 125 -6.53 -13.45 14.67
CA VAL A 125 -6.62 -12.81 13.37
C VAL A 125 -6.47 -11.29 13.51
N SER A 126 -6.03 -10.66 12.43
CA SER A 126 -5.98 -9.20 12.36
C SER A 126 -6.45 -8.73 10.99
N PRO A 127 -7.06 -7.54 10.90
CA PRO A 127 -7.35 -6.90 9.63
C PRO A 127 -6.13 -6.76 8.71
N LEU A 128 -6.33 -7.02 7.42
CA LEU A 128 -5.28 -7.02 6.41
C LEU A 128 -5.75 -6.39 5.09
N ILE A 129 -4.95 -5.47 4.56
CA ILE A 129 -4.97 -5.06 3.15
C ILE A 129 -3.97 -5.93 2.37
N LYS A 130 -4.46 -6.89 1.58
CA LYS A 130 -3.64 -7.80 0.77
C LYS A 130 -2.88 -7.07 -0.32
N SER A 131 -3.54 -6.14 -1.02
CA SER A 131 -2.93 -5.41 -2.14
C SER A 131 -3.76 -4.21 -2.60
N PRO A 132 -3.14 -3.21 -3.24
CA PRO A 132 -3.82 -2.02 -3.75
C PRO A 132 -5.02 -2.27 -4.67
N THR A 133 -5.11 -3.45 -5.31
CA THR A 133 -6.22 -3.77 -6.22
C THR A 133 -7.55 -3.97 -5.51
N GLU A 134 -7.55 -4.19 -4.20
CA GLU A 134 -8.79 -4.24 -3.40
C GLU A 134 -9.24 -2.86 -2.93
N LEU A 135 -8.44 -1.82 -3.19
CA LEU A 135 -8.70 -0.46 -2.81
C LEU A 135 -9.21 0.33 -4.03
N ASP A 136 -10.41 0.87 -3.89
CA ASP A 136 -11.04 1.75 -4.86
C ASP A 136 -11.28 3.16 -4.33
N SER A 137 -11.12 3.37 -3.02
CA SER A 137 -11.46 4.60 -2.30
C SER A 137 -10.30 5.07 -1.42
N TYR A 138 -10.26 6.38 -1.15
CA TYR A 138 -9.24 6.94 -0.25
C TYR A 138 -9.43 6.51 1.20
N ILE A 139 -10.67 6.23 1.61
CA ILE A 139 -11.00 5.81 2.98
C ILE A 139 -11.39 4.33 2.99
N ILE A 140 -10.82 3.57 3.90
CA ILE A 140 -11.13 2.16 4.14
C ILE A 140 -11.91 2.07 5.46
N ASN A 141 -13.23 1.92 5.35
CA ASN A 141 -14.11 1.79 6.51
C ASN A 141 -14.01 0.42 7.16
N GLU A 142 -14.05 -0.64 6.34
CA GLU A 142 -14.02 -2.02 6.82
C GLU A 142 -13.13 -2.89 5.93
N PRO A 143 -11.98 -3.37 6.44
CA PRO A 143 -11.13 -4.30 5.72
C PRO A 143 -11.79 -5.67 5.64
N THR A 144 -12.01 -6.17 4.43
CA THR A 144 -12.69 -7.47 4.17
C THR A 144 -11.79 -8.69 4.40
N ASN A 145 -10.50 -8.45 4.56
CA ASN A 145 -9.46 -9.44 4.51
C ASN A 145 -8.77 -9.52 5.87
N LEU A 146 -8.40 -10.74 6.25
CA LEU A 146 -7.76 -11.02 7.52
C LEU A 146 -6.43 -11.74 7.31
N ILE A 147 -5.55 -11.61 8.30
CA ILE A 147 -4.31 -12.37 8.42
C ILE A 147 -4.32 -13.19 9.71
N PHE A 148 -3.91 -14.46 9.63
CA PHE A 148 -3.61 -15.28 10.79
C PHE A 148 -2.32 -14.76 11.45
N LYS A 149 -2.43 -14.21 12.66
CA LYS A 149 -1.30 -13.69 13.43
C LYS A 149 -1.64 -13.76 14.92
N PRO A 150 -1.49 -14.93 15.56
CA PRO A 150 -1.66 -15.05 17.01
C PRO A 150 -0.84 -14.02 17.78
N ASN A 151 -1.47 -13.34 18.75
CA ASN A 151 -0.81 -12.39 19.63
C ASN A 151 -1.31 -12.59 21.08
N PRO A 152 -0.47 -13.04 22.03
CA PRO A 152 0.93 -13.39 21.87
C PRO A 152 1.14 -14.65 21.03
N GLU A 153 2.21 -14.64 20.23
CA GLU A 153 2.50 -15.65 19.21
C GLU A 153 2.68 -17.08 19.72
N ASN A 154 3.04 -17.22 20.99
CA ASN A 154 3.27 -18.49 21.66
C ASN A 154 2.03 -19.10 22.31
N LYS A 155 0.89 -18.38 22.31
CA LYS A 155 -0.37 -18.86 22.91
C LYS A 155 -1.57 -18.66 21.96
N PRO A 156 -1.55 -19.30 20.77
CA PRO A 156 -2.74 -19.38 19.94
C PRO A 156 -3.92 -19.97 20.72
N GLY A 157 -5.13 -19.53 20.39
CA GLY A 157 -6.34 -20.11 20.94
C GLY A 157 -6.55 -21.57 20.51
N LYS A 158 -7.41 -22.26 21.25
CA LYS A 158 -7.61 -23.71 21.12
C LYS A 158 -8.08 -24.12 19.73
N GLU A 159 -8.99 -23.36 19.13
CA GLU A 159 -9.55 -23.62 17.80
C GLU A 159 -8.53 -23.24 16.72
N SER A 160 -7.78 -22.15 16.92
CA SER A 160 -6.65 -21.76 16.07
C SER A 160 -5.52 -22.81 16.03
N LEU A 161 -5.26 -23.53 17.13
CA LEU A 161 -4.31 -24.65 17.14
C LEU A 161 -4.73 -25.78 16.18
N LYS A 162 -6.03 -26.01 15.98
CA LYS A 162 -6.53 -26.99 15.00
C LYS A 162 -6.22 -26.53 13.58
N TYR A 163 -6.35 -25.23 13.31
CA TYR A 163 -5.97 -24.64 12.02
C TYR A 163 -4.47 -24.76 11.74
N ILE A 164 -3.64 -24.49 12.74
CA ILE A 164 -2.18 -24.69 12.67
C ILE A 164 -1.86 -26.15 12.34
N LYS A 165 -2.41 -27.10 13.12
CA LYS A 165 -2.22 -28.54 12.90
C LYS A 165 -2.66 -28.96 11.51
N TRP A 166 -3.82 -28.50 11.04
CA TRP A 166 -4.28 -28.74 9.67
C TRP A 166 -3.21 -28.30 8.65
N GLY A 167 -2.64 -27.11 8.83
CA GLY A 167 -1.59 -26.55 7.99
C GLY A 167 -0.32 -27.42 7.89
N GLU A 168 0.05 -28.13 8.95
CA GLU A 168 1.23 -29.01 9.01
C GLU A 168 1.08 -30.31 8.19
N TYR A 169 -0.15 -30.69 7.85
CA TYR A 169 -0.44 -31.91 7.08
C TYR A 169 -0.83 -31.66 5.62
N GLN A 170 -0.92 -30.40 5.16
CA GLN A 170 -1.35 -30.09 3.79
C GLN A 170 -0.30 -30.47 2.75
N ASN A 171 -0.73 -30.90 1.56
CA ASN A 171 0.18 -31.07 0.43
C ASN A 171 0.28 -29.76 -0.35
N VAL A 172 1.37 -29.01 -0.17
CA VAL A 172 1.52 -27.64 -0.68
C VAL A 172 2.35 -27.64 -1.95
N ARG A 173 1.83 -27.01 -3.01
CA ARG A 173 2.57 -26.81 -4.27
C ARG A 173 3.51 -25.61 -4.17
N ILE A 174 4.78 -25.80 -4.50
CA ILE A 174 5.79 -24.74 -4.47
C ILE A 174 5.58 -23.80 -5.65
N GLN A 175 5.28 -22.53 -5.36
CA GLN A 175 4.92 -21.53 -6.38
C GLN A 175 6.13 -20.81 -7.01
N LYS A 176 7.27 -20.78 -6.33
CA LYS A 176 8.45 -19.97 -6.71
C LYS A 176 9.77 -20.66 -6.34
N GLY A 177 10.86 -20.28 -7.00
CA GLY A 177 12.20 -20.78 -6.74
C GLY A 177 12.59 -21.99 -7.59
N LYS A 178 13.73 -22.61 -7.26
CA LYS A 178 14.31 -23.74 -8.02
C LYS A 178 13.37 -24.95 -8.11
N ASN A 179 12.62 -25.22 -7.05
CA ASN A 179 11.72 -26.37 -6.93
C ASN A 179 10.27 -26.01 -7.30
N LYS A 180 10.06 -24.99 -8.14
CA LYS A 180 8.72 -24.55 -8.54
C LYS A 180 8.00 -25.69 -9.25
N GLY A 181 6.79 -26.01 -8.81
CA GLY A 181 5.97 -27.08 -9.36
C GLY A 181 5.92 -28.33 -8.48
N ASP A 182 6.95 -28.55 -7.66
CA ASP A 182 7.02 -29.66 -6.71
C ASP A 182 6.02 -29.51 -5.57
N PHE A 183 5.81 -30.60 -4.84
CA PHE A 183 4.92 -30.67 -3.69
C PHE A 183 5.72 -30.91 -2.41
N ILE A 184 5.27 -30.31 -1.32
CA ILE A 184 5.83 -30.51 0.02
C ILE A 184 4.72 -30.69 1.05
N LYS A 185 4.91 -31.64 1.96
CA LYS A 185 3.98 -31.86 3.06
C LYS A 185 4.19 -30.82 4.16
N GLY A 186 3.14 -30.05 4.45
CA GLY A 186 3.03 -29.08 5.52
C GLY A 186 3.52 -27.69 5.14
N TYR A 187 2.73 -26.66 5.47
CA TYR A 187 3.15 -25.27 5.34
C TYR A 187 4.38 -24.97 6.20
N ASN A 188 4.55 -25.62 7.34
CA ASN A 188 5.72 -25.53 8.23
C ASN A 188 7.05 -25.94 7.58
N ASN A 189 7.01 -26.73 6.51
CA ASN A 189 8.21 -27.20 5.82
C ASN A 189 8.61 -26.33 4.62
N LEU A 190 7.79 -25.34 4.24
CA LEU A 190 8.19 -24.35 3.23
C LEU A 190 9.42 -23.58 3.72
N ARG A 191 10.38 -23.35 2.82
CA ARG A 191 11.60 -22.59 3.16
C ARG A 191 11.30 -21.21 3.75
N THR A 192 10.24 -20.57 3.28
CA THR A 192 9.82 -19.22 3.71
C THR A 192 9.26 -19.22 5.13
N THR A 193 8.30 -20.08 5.44
CA THR A 193 7.66 -20.17 6.77
C THR A 193 8.58 -20.82 7.80
N LYS A 194 9.44 -21.76 7.40
CA LYS A 194 10.46 -22.36 8.29
C LYS A 194 11.46 -21.32 8.83
N ALA A 195 11.60 -20.19 8.13
CA ALA A 195 12.41 -19.07 8.60
C ALA A 195 11.69 -18.23 9.69
N HIS A 196 10.37 -18.38 9.84
CA HIS A 196 9.61 -17.73 10.90
C HIS A 196 9.86 -18.53 12.19
N LYS A 197 10.80 -18.04 13.01
CA LYS A 197 11.19 -18.67 14.27
C LYS A 197 10.73 -17.81 15.46
N PRO A 198 10.35 -18.45 16.58
CA PRO A 198 10.24 -19.90 16.78
C PRO A 198 8.92 -20.50 16.25
N TYR A 199 7.94 -19.66 15.88
CA TYR A 199 6.61 -20.10 15.45
C TYR A 199 6.42 -19.96 13.94
N TRP A 200 6.48 -21.08 13.20
CA TRP A 200 6.38 -21.10 11.73
C TRP A 200 5.09 -20.46 11.20
N TYR A 201 4.02 -20.56 12.00
CA TYR A 201 2.67 -20.11 11.70
C TYR A 201 2.43 -18.64 12.07
N ASN A 202 3.45 -17.93 12.55
CA ASN A 202 3.35 -16.49 12.82
C ASN A 202 4.17 -15.68 11.81
N VAL A 203 3.87 -14.39 11.69
CA VAL A 203 4.60 -13.42 10.86
C VAL A 203 5.32 -12.40 11.73
N PRO A 204 6.38 -11.73 11.22
CA PRO A 204 7.11 -10.72 11.99
C PRO A 204 6.19 -9.70 12.65
N ASP A 205 6.54 -9.30 13.88
CA ASP A 205 5.72 -8.34 14.59
C ASP A 205 5.77 -6.98 13.92
N LEU A 206 4.65 -6.64 13.28
CA LEU A 206 4.37 -5.37 12.66
C LEU A 206 3.13 -4.82 13.32
N LYS A 207 3.18 -3.55 13.72
CA LYS A 207 2.03 -2.84 14.25
C LYS A 207 1.07 -2.49 13.11
N PRO A 208 -0.25 -2.53 13.32
CA PRO A 208 -1.20 -1.99 12.35
C PRO A 208 -1.03 -0.47 12.18
N ALA A 209 -1.42 0.06 11.02
CA ALA A 209 -1.35 1.50 10.71
C ALA A 209 -2.64 1.99 10.03
N HIS A 210 -2.90 3.28 10.13
CA HIS A 210 -4.02 3.92 9.44
C HIS A 210 -3.69 4.27 7.98
N ILE A 211 -2.46 4.69 7.69
CA ILE A 211 -2.07 5.20 6.37
C ILE A 211 -1.38 4.10 5.57
N ILE A 212 -1.99 3.72 4.44
CA ILE A 212 -1.58 2.58 3.60
C ILE A 212 -1.25 3.06 2.18
N PRO A 213 0.01 3.40 1.90
CA PRO A 213 0.44 3.77 0.55
C PRO A 213 0.69 2.54 -0.33
N ASN A 214 0.45 2.71 -1.62
CA ASN A 214 0.60 1.68 -2.63
C ASN A 214 2.06 1.53 -3.06
N ARG A 215 2.56 0.29 -3.19
CA ARG A 215 3.90 0.05 -3.71
C ARG A 215 4.00 0.22 -5.22
N PHE A 216 2.96 -0.20 -5.93
CA PHE A 216 2.90 -0.21 -7.39
C PHE A 216 1.78 0.68 -7.87
N ILE A 217 2.11 1.70 -8.66
CA ILE A 217 1.18 2.77 -9.03
C ILE A 217 1.09 2.89 -10.55
N LYS A 218 -0.13 2.93 -11.07
CA LYS A 218 -0.40 3.08 -12.51
C LYS A 218 -1.08 4.41 -12.77
N GLU A 219 -2.37 4.41 -13.11
CA GLU A 219 -3.11 5.63 -13.44
C GLU A 219 -3.81 6.24 -12.22
N ARG A 220 -4.06 5.44 -11.18
CA ARG A 220 -4.66 5.89 -9.92
C ARG A 220 -3.56 6.10 -8.89
N HIS A 221 -3.25 7.36 -8.59
CA HIS A 221 -2.37 7.74 -7.48
C HIS A 221 -3.24 8.05 -6.28
N PHE A 222 -2.99 7.35 -5.18
CA PHE A 222 -3.68 7.53 -3.91
C PHE A 222 -2.92 6.84 -2.79
N VAL A 223 -3.16 7.33 -1.58
CA VAL A 223 -2.75 6.71 -0.33
C VAL A 223 -3.99 6.57 0.53
N SER A 224 -4.32 5.34 0.94
CA SER A 224 -5.56 5.11 1.69
C SER A 224 -5.40 5.41 3.18
N LEU A 225 -6.49 5.83 3.80
CA LEU A 225 -6.67 5.99 5.25
C LEU A 225 -7.68 4.96 5.72
N SER A 226 -7.30 4.05 6.61
CA SER A 226 -8.24 3.15 7.25
C SER A 226 -8.79 3.77 8.52
N SER A 227 -10.11 3.64 8.73
CA SER A 227 -10.80 4.09 9.95
C SER A 227 -10.26 3.39 11.21
N THR A 228 -9.82 2.14 11.04
CA THR A 228 -9.17 1.33 12.08
C THR A 228 -7.73 1.00 11.65
N PRO A 229 -6.78 0.85 12.57
CA PRO A 229 -5.43 0.41 12.22
C PRO A 229 -5.45 -0.98 11.57
N VAL A 230 -4.82 -1.13 10.40
CA VAL A 230 -4.76 -2.40 9.65
C VAL A 230 -3.32 -2.81 9.34
N LEU A 231 -3.11 -4.12 9.16
CA LEU A 231 -1.89 -4.62 8.54
C LEU A 231 -2.00 -4.53 7.02
N ALA A 232 -0.86 -4.57 6.33
CA ALA A 232 -0.84 -4.60 4.88
C ALA A 232 0.20 -5.60 4.35
N GLY A 233 -0.11 -6.22 3.22
CA GLY A 233 0.79 -7.10 2.49
C GLY A 233 1.90 -6.34 1.78
N ASP A 234 2.84 -7.08 1.21
CA ASP A 234 4.09 -6.57 0.62
C ASP A 234 3.93 -5.74 -0.69
N ALA A 235 2.69 -5.60 -1.16
CA ALA A 235 2.25 -4.70 -2.22
C ALA A 235 1.88 -3.30 -1.72
N CYS A 236 1.92 -3.07 -0.40
CA CYS A 236 1.71 -1.79 0.25
C CYS A 236 2.86 -1.50 1.23
N ALA A 237 2.89 -0.28 1.76
CA ALA A 237 3.65 0.07 2.96
C ALA A 237 2.70 0.44 4.10
N LEU A 238 3.25 0.63 5.30
CA LEU A 238 2.54 1.16 6.47
C LEU A 238 3.27 2.42 6.94
N VAL A 239 2.52 3.49 7.15
CA VAL A 239 3.07 4.77 7.60
C VAL A 239 2.60 5.04 9.03
N TYR A 240 3.56 5.38 9.91
CA TYR A 240 3.36 5.70 11.32
C TYR A 240 3.77 7.16 11.55
N PRO A 241 2.82 8.10 11.47
CA PRO A 241 3.05 9.51 11.76
C PRO A 241 3.56 9.72 13.18
N GLN A 242 4.47 10.68 13.36
CA GLN A 242 4.92 11.11 14.69
C GLN A 242 3.90 12.06 15.32
N LYS A 243 3.85 12.10 16.65
CA LYS A 243 3.03 13.05 17.43
C LYS A 243 1.54 13.03 17.06
N ASP A 244 1.03 11.86 16.69
CA ASP A 244 -0.36 11.61 16.28
C ASP A 244 -0.85 12.47 15.10
N LYS A 245 0.06 13.03 14.29
CA LYS A 245 -0.23 13.86 13.11
C LYS A 245 -0.68 13.07 11.87
N ILE A 246 -1.66 12.18 12.05
CA ILE A 246 -2.14 11.27 11.00
C ILE A 246 -2.66 12.03 9.79
N MET A 247 -3.53 13.01 10.03
CA MET A 247 -4.19 13.73 8.96
C MET A 247 -3.23 14.59 8.15
N ASN A 248 -2.27 15.25 8.81
CA ASN A 248 -1.25 16.05 8.14
C ASN A 248 -0.44 15.24 7.12
N VAL A 249 0.04 14.07 7.55
CA VAL A 249 0.80 13.17 6.69
C VAL A 249 -0.08 12.67 5.55
N TRP A 250 -1.32 12.27 5.84
CA TRP A 250 -2.23 11.73 4.85
C TRP A 250 -2.69 12.75 3.80
N TYR A 251 -2.99 14.00 4.20
CA TYR A 251 -3.34 15.08 3.28
C TYR A 251 -2.19 15.40 2.34
N TYR A 252 -0.97 15.52 2.87
CA TYR A 252 0.19 15.73 2.03
C TYR A 252 0.38 14.57 1.06
N MET A 253 0.33 13.32 1.54
CA MET A 253 0.48 12.11 0.72
C MET A 253 -0.64 11.90 -0.32
N ASN A 254 -1.72 12.68 -0.26
CA ASN A 254 -2.78 12.70 -1.28
C ASN A 254 -2.87 14.03 -2.05
N SER A 255 -1.87 14.90 -1.92
CA SER A 255 -1.73 16.11 -2.74
C SER A 255 -1.02 15.83 -4.06
N THR A 256 -1.33 16.62 -5.08
CA THR A 256 -0.64 16.56 -6.37
C THR A 256 0.84 16.96 -6.25
N VAL A 257 1.20 17.77 -5.24
CA VAL A 257 2.61 18.05 -4.90
C VAL A 257 3.34 16.76 -4.53
N TYR A 258 2.75 15.94 -3.65
CA TYR A 258 3.31 14.65 -3.29
C TYR A 258 3.31 13.68 -4.46
N TYR A 259 2.22 13.59 -5.25
CA TYR A 259 2.20 12.70 -6.42
C TYR A 259 3.27 13.05 -7.46
N LEU A 260 3.56 14.34 -7.66
CA LEU A 260 4.67 14.77 -8.49
C LEU A 260 6.03 14.38 -7.89
N VAL A 261 6.22 14.53 -6.57
CA VAL A 261 7.41 14.01 -5.87
C VAL A 261 7.54 12.51 -6.06
N GLU A 262 6.46 11.76 -5.88
CA GLU A 262 6.39 10.31 -6.01
C GLU A 262 6.79 9.86 -7.42
N GLU A 263 6.24 10.47 -8.47
CA GLU A 263 6.58 10.19 -9.88
C GLU A 263 8.04 10.49 -10.23
N LEU A 264 8.61 11.53 -9.63
CA LEU A 264 9.98 11.94 -9.87
C LEU A 264 10.97 11.03 -9.13
N TYR A 265 10.67 10.66 -7.90
CA TYR A 265 11.57 9.89 -7.03
C TYR A 265 11.36 8.37 -7.12
N GLY A 266 10.22 7.93 -7.64
CA GLY A 266 9.90 6.53 -7.81
C GLY A 266 10.62 5.86 -8.97
N MET A 267 10.73 4.54 -8.88
CA MET A 267 11.36 3.72 -9.91
C MET A 267 10.35 3.46 -11.03
N ARG A 268 10.67 3.90 -12.24
CA ARG A 268 9.87 3.59 -13.42
C ARG A 268 10.20 2.18 -13.90
N MET A 269 9.27 1.25 -13.71
CA MET A 269 9.46 -0.14 -14.12
C MET A 269 9.15 -0.31 -15.62
N GLY A 270 9.96 -1.09 -16.33
CA GLY A 270 9.66 -1.54 -17.68
C GLY A 270 8.60 -2.67 -17.69
N GLY A 271 7.82 -2.77 -18.77
CA GLY A 271 6.82 -3.84 -18.97
C GLY A 271 5.48 -3.64 -18.23
N GLY A 272 4.48 -4.51 -18.48
CA GLY A 272 3.26 -4.68 -17.67
C GLY A 272 2.34 -3.45 -17.44
N GLY A 273 2.46 -2.40 -18.25
CA GLY A 273 1.73 -1.13 -18.06
C GLY A 273 2.52 -0.05 -17.32
N ALA A 274 3.85 -0.14 -17.31
CA ALA A 274 4.78 0.90 -16.84
C ALA A 274 4.56 1.35 -15.38
N PRO A 275 4.32 0.45 -14.41
CA PRO A 275 4.02 0.87 -13.05
C PRO A 275 5.20 1.65 -12.46
N LEU A 276 4.88 2.69 -11.70
CA LEU A 276 5.81 3.32 -10.79
C LEU A 276 5.94 2.40 -9.57
N GLN A 277 7.16 2.19 -9.10
CA GLN A 277 7.43 1.44 -7.88
C GLN A 277 8.11 2.34 -6.83
N ILE A 278 7.53 2.40 -5.63
CA ILE A 278 8.15 3.02 -4.45
C ILE A 278 8.54 1.93 -3.46
N LEU A 279 9.81 1.88 -3.07
CA LEU A 279 10.24 0.99 -1.98
C LEU A 279 9.97 1.67 -0.64
N ALA A 280 9.57 0.91 0.38
CA ALA A 280 9.31 1.45 1.72
C ALA A 280 10.48 2.30 2.26
N GLY A 281 11.73 1.84 2.05
CA GLY A 281 12.93 2.59 2.45
C GLY A 281 13.15 3.92 1.70
N SER A 282 12.54 4.09 0.52
CA SER A 282 12.66 5.32 -0.27
C SER A 282 11.81 6.46 0.29
N TYR A 283 10.70 6.16 0.98
CA TYR A 283 9.81 7.17 1.55
C TYR A 283 10.56 8.12 2.48
N LYS A 284 11.47 7.58 3.31
CA LYS A 284 12.27 8.37 4.26
C LYS A 284 13.01 9.54 3.61
N ALA A 285 13.36 9.44 2.33
CA ALA A 285 14.14 10.45 1.61
C ALA A 285 13.32 11.34 0.67
N LEU A 286 12.00 11.16 0.60
CA LEU A 286 11.11 11.99 -0.22
C LEU A 286 11.06 13.41 0.36
N PRO A 287 11.34 14.45 -0.46
CA PRO A 287 11.30 15.83 0.00
C PRO A 287 9.86 16.25 0.29
N CYS A 288 9.65 16.98 1.38
CA CYS A 288 8.37 17.58 1.77
C CYS A 288 8.61 18.94 2.44
N PHE A 289 7.55 19.70 2.67
CA PHE A 289 7.60 20.88 3.53
C PHE A 289 7.38 20.48 4.99
N ASN A 290 7.39 21.44 5.92
CA ASN A 290 7.08 21.13 7.31
C ASN A 290 5.62 20.68 7.48
N LEU A 291 5.39 19.37 7.61
CA LEU A 291 4.02 18.82 7.69
C LEU A 291 3.30 19.23 8.98
N ASN A 292 4.02 19.69 10.00
CA ASN A 292 3.39 20.25 11.21
C ASN A 292 2.67 21.57 10.95
N ASN A 293 2.91 22.23 9.81
CA ASN A 293 2.21 23.46 9.43
C ASN A 293 0.80 23.18 8.88
N LEU A 294 0.49 21.93 8.54
CA LEU A 294 -0.88 21.54 8.20
C LEU A 294 -1.72 21.49 9.49
N ASN A 295 -2.95 21.96 9.42
CA ASN A 295 -3.92 21.82 10.48
C ASN A 295 -4.70 20.50 10.30
N GLU A 296 -4.92 19.82 11.43
CA GLU A 296 -5.81 18.67 11.54
C GLU A 296 -7.24 19.21 11.55
N ASP A 297 -7.87 19.20 10.39
CA ASP A 297 -9.19 19.78 10.20
C ASP A 297 -10.04 18.72 9.52
N GLU A 298 -10.96 18.11 10.28
CA GLU A 298 -11.79 16.99 9.85
C GLU A 298 -12.57 17.31 8.57
N ASP A 299 -12.90 18.58 8.32
CA ASP A 299 -13.57 19.05 7.10
C ASP A 299 -12.82 18.66 5.81
N LYS A 300 -11.50 18.43 5.90
CA LYS A 300 -10.66 18.05 4.75
C LYS A 300 -10.73 16.55 4.43
N ILE A 301 -11.19 15.71 5.36
CA ILE A 301 -11.45 14.28 5.09
C ILE A 301 -12.53 14.15 4.00
N GLU A 302 -13.56 14.99 4.07
CA GLU A 302 -14.69 15.01 3.13
C GLU A 302 -14.29 15.38 1.69
N LEU A 303 -13.12 15.99 1.49
CA LEU A 303 -12.56 16.23 0.15
C LEU A 303 -12.16 14.91 -0.54
N LEU A 304 -11.78 13.91 0.25
CA LEU A 304 -11.27 12.62 -0.19
C LEU A 304 -12.19 11.45 0.14
N ASN A 305 -13.26 11.64 0.91
CA ASN A 305 -14.27 10.61 1.20
C ASN A 305 -15.08 10.20 -0.05
N ARG A 306 -14.43 9.49 -0.98
CA ARG A 306 -14.94 9.05 -2.29
C ARG A 306 -14.02 8.01 -2.93
N THR A 307 -14.48 7.49 -4.06
CA THR A 307 -13.67 6.65 -4.95
C THR A 307 -12.54 7.44 -5.62
N VAL A 308 -11.45 6.73 -5.90
CA VAL A 308 -10.24 7.24 -6.55
C VAL A 308 -10.43 7.17 -8.06
N LEU A 309 -10.25 8.32 -8.74
CA LEU A 309 -10.32 8.40 -10.19
C LEU A 309 -8.93 8.23 -10.83
N PRO A 310 -8.85 7.86 -12.12
CA PRO A 310 -7.61 7.98 -12.89
C PRO A 310 -7.10 9.42 -12.88
N PHE A 311 -5.77 9.61 -12.89
CA PHE A 311 -5.12 10.89 -12.61
C PHE A 311 -5.67 12.07 -13.43
N LYS A 312 -6.03 11.89 -14.71
CA LYS A 312 -6.57 12.99 -15.53
C LYS A 312 -7.96 13.44 -15.07
N GLU A 313 -8.82 12.49 -14.71
CA GLU A 313 -10.17 12.78 -14.22
C GLU A 313 -10.11 13.34 -12.79
N GLU A 314 -9.15 12.85 -12.00
CA GLU A 314 -8.90 13.33 -10.64
C GLU A 314 -8.58 14.83 -10.59
N LEU A 315 -7.79 15.34 -11.55
CA LEU A 315 -7.41 16.76 -11.60
C LEU A 315 -8.55 17.70 -12.02
N LYS A 316 -9.62 17.16 -12.64
CA LYS A 316 -10.84 17.93 -12.95
C LYS A 316 -11.76 18.07 -11.74
N ASN A 317 -11.50 17.32 -10.66
CA ASN A 317 -12.36 17.29 -9.49
C ASN A 317 -12.12 18.53 -8.61
N GLU A 318 -13.19 19.26 -8.30
CA GLU A 318 -13.10 20.48 -7.47
C GLU A 318 -12.60 20.19 -6.05
N LYS A 319 -12.98 19.07 -5.44
CA LYS A 319 -12.50 18.68 -4.10
C LYS A 319 -10.99 18.41 -4.09
N ARG A 320 -10.47 17.77 -5.16
CA ARG A 320 -9.01 17.62 -5.38
C ARG A 320 -8.33 18.98 -5.43
N ARG A 321 -8.86 19.91 -6.23
CA ARG A 321 -8.32 21.27 -6.39
C ARG A 321 -8.30 22.03 -5.07
N LYS A 322 -9.34 21.92 -4.24
CA LYS A 322 -9.38 22.51 -2.89
C LYS A 322 -8.26 21.97 -1.99
N LEU A 323 -8.02 20.65 -1.99
CA LEU A 323 -6.93 20.05 -1.21
C LEU A 323 -5.57 20.58 -1.68
N ASP A 324 -5.36 20.62 -2.99
CA ASP A 324 -4.07 21.01 -3.56
C ASP A 324 -3.76 22.49 -3.31
N ILE A 325 -4.76 23.38 -3.40
CA ILE A 325 -4.62 24.78 -3.00
C ILE A 325 -4.25 24.91 -1.54
N TYR A 326 -4.98 24.23 -0.64
CA TYR A 326 -4.67 24.24 0.79
C TYR A 326 -3.23 23.81 1.07
N VAL A 327 -2.73 22.77 0.40
CA VAL A 327 -1.34 22.33 0.55
C VAL A 327 -0.36 23.37 0.01
N LEU A 328 -0.64 24.01 -1.13
CA LEU A 328 0.21 25.06 -1.70
C LEU A 328 0.24 26.33 -0.84
N GLU A 329 -0.89 26.74 -0.28
CA GLU A 329 -0.98 27.83 0.70
C GLU A 329 -0.12 27.52 1.93
N THR A 330 -0.24 26.30 2.46
CA THR A 330 0.53 25.86 3.64
C THR A 330 2.04 25.79 3.35
N ILE A 331 2.43 25.46 2.11
CA ILE A 331 3.83 25.54 1.64
C ILE A 331 4.32 27.01 1.56
N GLY A 332 3.40 27.98 1.54
CA GLY A 332 3.70 29.41 1.49
C GLY A 332 3.81 29.95 0.06
N PHE A 333 2.95 29.50 -0.85
CA PHE A 333 2.74 30.16 -2.14
C PHE A 333 1.73 31.30 -2.01
N LYS A 334 2.05 32.47 -2.57
CA LYS A 334 1.18 33.66 -2.53
C LYS A 334 0.01 33.60 -3.51
N GLU A 335 0.20 32.90 -4.63
CA GLU A 335 -0.78 32.76 -5.72
C GLU A 335 -1.01 31.25 -5.99
N PRO A 336 -1.58 30.52 -5.02
CA PRO A 336 -1.72 29.06 -5.12
C PRO A 336 -2.54 28.61 -6.32
N GLU A 337 -3.49 29.43 -6.78
CA GLU A 337 -4.32 29.18 -7.97
C GLU A 337 -3.51 29.17 -9.26
N GLU A 338 -2.52 30.05 -9.41
CA GLU A 338 -1.64 30.02 -10.60
C GLU A 338 -0.69 28.81 -10.53
N ILE A 339 -0.22 28.50 -9.31
CA ILE A 339 0.71 27.39 -9.09
C ILE A 339 0.03 26.04 -9.33
N VAL A 340 -1.24 25.87 -8.93
CA VAL A 340 -1.94 24.60 -9.09
C VAL A 340 -2.15 24.24 -10.56
N GLU A 341 -2.46 25.19 -11.43
CA GLU A 341 -2.62 24.91 -12.88
C GLU A 341 -1.32 24.38 -13.49
N LYS A 342 -0.20 25.05 -13.21
CA LYS A 342 1.13 24.63 -13.68
C LYS A 342 1.60 23.31 -13.04
N LEU A 343 1.21 23.06 -11.80
CA LEU A 343 1.46 21.79 -11.09
C LEU A 343 0.72 20.65 -11.79
N TYR A 344 -0.54 20.86 -12.18
CA TYR A 344 -1.37 19.85 -12.84
C TYR A 344 -0.83 19.48 -14.22
N GLU A 345 -0.50 20.47 -15.05
CA GLU A 345 0.15 20.27 -16.35
C GLU A 345 1.44 19.44 -16.19
N SER A 346 2.28 19.84 -15.23
CA SER A 346 3.56 19.18 -14.93
C SER A 346 3.38 17.73 -14.46
N TYR A 347 2.39 17.48 -13.60
CA TYR A 347 2.07 16.14 -13.12
C TYR A 347 1.56 15.25 -14.26
N VAL A 348 0.63 15.75 -15.08
CA VAL A 348 0.13 15.04 -16.26
C VAL A 348 1.25 14.69 -17.24
N GLU A 349 2.16 15.63 -17.50
CA GLU A 349 3.32 15.41 -18.36
C GLU A 349 4.19 14.25 -17.85
N VAL A 350 4.55 14.27 -16.57
CA VAL A 350 5.45 13.27 -15.98
C VAL A 350 4.81 11.88 -15.96
N VAL A 351 3.52 11.77 -15.63
CA VAL A 351 2.78 10.50 -15.65
C VAL A 351 2.64 9.97 -17.08
N ASN A 352 2.25 10.82 -18.04
CA ASN A 352 2.15 10.42 -19.45
C ASN A 352 3.51 9.94 -19.99
N ASP A 353 4.61 10.65 -19.70
CA ASP A 353 5.95 10.26 -20.12
C ASP A 353 6.34 8.87 -19.56
N ARG A 354 5.97 8.55 -18.31
CA ARG A 354 6.14 7.20 -17.75
C ARG A 354 5.35 6.15 -18.54
N ILE A 355 4.06 6.40 -18.76
CA ILE A 355 3.14 5.45 -19.40
C ILE A 355 3.54 5.21 -20.87
N VAL A 356 3.85 6.27 -21.62
CA VAL A 356 4.24 6.20 -23.03
C VAL A 356 5.56 5.43 -23.17
N LYS A 357 6.60 5.80 -22.41
CA LYS A 357 7.91 5.13 -22.51
C LYS A 357 7.86 3.66 -22.11
N GLY A 358 7.02 3.28 -21.15
CA GLY A 358 6.83 1.88 -20.81
C GLY A 358 5.99 1.09 -21.81
N LYS A 359 5.25 1.74 -22.73
CA LYS A 359 4.66 1.08 -23.91
C LYS A 359 5.72 0.86 -25.00
N SER A 360 6.64 1.82 -25.20
CA SER A 360 7.70 1.75 -26.20
C SER A 360 8.65 0.56 -25.98
N SER A 361 8.93 0.23 -24.72
CA SER A 361 9.83 -0.89 -24.36
C SER A 361 9.28 -2.29 -24.69
N LYS A 362 8.02 -2.41 -25.13
CA LYS A 362 7.44 -3.69 -25.57
C LYS A 362 7.75 -4.04 -27.02
N LYS A 363 8.18 -3.07 -27.85
CA LYS A 363 8.43 -3.31 -29.29
C LYS A 363 9.87 -3.78 -29.60
N SER A 364 10.71 -4.00 -28.59
CA SER A 364 12.14 -4.26 -28.77
C SER A 364 12.63 -5.58 -28.16
N ASN A 365 11.78 -6.61 -28.10
CA ASN A 365 12.18 -7.98 -27.77
C ASN A 365 11.60 -8.96 -28.79
#